data_AF-A0A3S2PC29-F1
#
_entry.id   AF-A0A3S2PC29-F1
#
_cell.length_a   1.000
_cell.length_b   1.000
_cell.length_c   1.000
_cell.angle_alpha   90.00
_cell.angle_beta   90.00
_cell.angle_gamma   90.00
#
_symmetry.space_group_name_H-M   'P 1'
#
loop_
_entity.id
_entity.type
_entity.pdbx_description
1 polymer ?
#
loop_
_entity_poly.entity_id
_entity_poly.type
_entity_poly.pdbx_seq_one_letter_code
_entity_poly.pdbx_strand_id
1 'polypeptide(L)'
;MFRGGKTPCVSPAENSKKTADGLTDSIRRLGIQDNEDIHVMMRGSSMVKVRSSSWQKSRSLRLLEDGLTVWCESTKSSRKGKSQQTFAVTEVDCVREGCQSDALRRLSGSMPENQCFSVVFRGDRKSLDLMCPTAEEAQRWVRGLRFLKDRVASMSQKEKLDQYPSVMHFQHA
;
A
#
# COMPACT_ATOMS: atom_id res chain seq x y z
N MET A 1 -25.76 13.34 -56.08
CA MET A 1 -26.18 12.69 -54.83
C MET A 1 -24.96 12.07 -54.16
N PHE A 2 -24.39 12.64 -53.10
CA PHE A 2 -23.50 11.90 -52.19
C PHE A 2 -23.73 12.38 -50.76
N ARG A 3 -24.14 11.46 -49.90
CA ARG A 3 -24.50 11.66 -48.49
C ARG A 3 -23.23 11.70 -47.63
N GLY A 4 -23.24 12.55 -46.61
CA GLY A 4 -22.21 12.64 -45.59
C GLY A 4 -22.21 11.45 -44.62
N GLY A 5 -21.04 11.15 -44.08
CA GLY A 5 -20.84 10.28 -42.92
C GLY A 5 -20.03 11.02 -41.87
N LYS A 6 -20.66 11.33 -40.72
CA LYS A 6 -19.99 11.85 -39.52
C LYS A 6 -19.35 10.66 -38.78
N THR A 7 -18.04 10.70 -38.56
CA THR A 7 -17.36 9.89 -37.54
C THR A 7 -17.75 10.39 -36.14
N PRO A 8 -18.22 9.54 -35.22
CA PRO A 8 -18.43 9.96 -33.83
C PRO A 8 -17.09 10.00 -33.10
N CYS A 9 -16.73 11.16 -32.57
CA CYS A 9 -15.68 11.29 -31.57
C CYS A 9 -16.20 10.70 -30.25
N VAL A 10 -15.63 9.57 -29.81
CA VAL A 10 -15.88 9.03 -28.47
C VAL A 10 -15.01 9.80 -27.48
N SER A 11 -15.66 10.56 -26.59
CA SER A 11 -14.99 11.35 -25.55
C SER A 11 -14.44 10.46 -24.43
N PRO A 12 -13.25 10.72 -23.87
CA PRO A 12 -12.63 9.90 -22.80
C PRO A 12 -13.30 9.96 -21.41
N ALA A 13 -14.41 10.69 -21.25
CA ALA A 13 -14.90 11.14 -19.95
C ALA A 13 -15.83 10.15 -19.21
N GLU A 14 -16.30 9.08 -19.87
CA GLU A 14 -17.27 8.14 -19.26
C GLU A 14 -16.63 6.94 -18.54
N ASN A 15 -15.35 6.64 -18.78
CA ASN A 15 -14.71 5.47 -18.18
C ASN A 15 -14.18 5.70 -16.75
N SER A 16 -13.88 6.94 -16.37
CA SER A 16 -13.32 7.26 -15.04
C SER A 16 -14.33 7.24 -13.90
N LYS A 17 -15.63 7.42 -14.19
CA LYS A 17 -16.69 7.43 -13.16
C LYS A 17 -17.05 6.00 -12.71
N LYS A 18 -17.10 5.06 -13.66
CA LYS A 18 -17.49 3.66 -13.38
C LYS A 18 -16.47 2.90 -12.53
N THR A 19 -15.19 3.22 -12.67
CA THR A 19 -14.10 2.63 -11.86
C THR A 19 -14.07 3.13 -10.43
N ALA A 20 -14.38 4.42 -10.20
CA ALA A 20 -14.42 4.99 -8.86
C ALA A 20 -15.59 4.44 -8.03
N ASP A 21 -16.78 4.35 -8.64
CA ASP A 21 -17.97 3.78 -7.98
C ASP A 21 -17.76 2.30 -7.60
N GLY A 22 -17.21 1.48 -8.51
CA GLY A 22 -16.92 0.07 -8.21
C GLY A 22 -15.87 -0.14 -7.11
N LEU A 23 -14.88 0.76 -7.03
CA LEU A 23 -13.84 0.70 -6.02
C LEU A 23 -14.37 1.10 -4.63
N THR A 24 -15.17 2.16 -4.57
CA THR A 24 -15.81 2.58 -3.31
C THR A 24 -16.75 1.51 -2.75
N ASP A 25 -17.49 0.82 -3.63
CA ASP A 25 -18.31 -0.33 -3.26
C ASP A 25 -17.48 -1.51 -2.74
N SER A 26 -16.30 -1.76 -3.32
CA SER A 26 -15.41 -2.84 -2.87
C SER A 26 -14.88 -2.58 -1.46
N ILE A 27 -14.47 -1.35 -1.16
CA ILE A 27 -14.01 -0.95 0.18
C ILE A 27 -15.13 -1.06 1.22
N ARG A 28 -16.35 -0.65 0.84
CA ARG A 28 -17.55 -0.82 1.67
C ARG A 28 -17.85 -2.29 1.95
N ARG A 29 -17.81 -3.15 0.93
CA ARG A 29 -18.04 -4.61 1.08
C ARG A 29 -16.99 -5.27 1.99
N LEU A 30 -15.76 -4.77 1.99
CA LEU A 30 -14.69 -5.28 2.85
C LEU A 30 -14.77 -4.75 4.30
N GLY A 31 -15.71 -3.85 4.62
CA GLY A 31 -15.84 -3.27 5.95
C GLY A 31 -14.61 -2.47 6.38
N ILE A 32 -13.88 -1.92 5.41
CA ILE A 32 -12.62 -1.20 5.63
C ILE A 32 -12.90 0.21 6.16
N GLN A 33 -14.04 0.80 5.79
CA GLN A 33 -14.40 2.18 6.15
C GLN A 33 -14.78 2.38 7.61
N ASP A 34 -15.05 1.31 8.37
CA ASP A 34 -15.45 1.44 9.78
C ASP A 34 -14.26 1.38 10.74
N ASN A 35 -13.04 1.23 10.22
CA ASN A 35 -11.84 1.03 11.01
C ASN A 35 -11.04 2.34 11.17
N GLU A 36 -10.87 2.80 12.42
CA GLU A 36 -10.12 4.02 12.74
C GLU A 36 -8.66 3.98 12.27
N ASP A 37 -7.98 2.84 12.40
CA ASP A 37 -6.58 2.69 11.98
C ASP A 37 -6.45 2.91 10.46
N ILE A 38 -7.44 2.46 9.70
CA ILE A 38 -7.49 2.66 8.24
C ILE A 38 -7.67 4.14 7.91
N HIS A 39 -8.55 4.86 8.60
CA HIS A 39 -8.70 6.31 8.39
C HIS A 39 -7.40 7.07 8.67
N VAL A 40 -6.66 6.68 9.70
CA VAL A 40 -5.34 7.26 9.97
C VAL A 40 -4.36 6.94 8.84
N MET A 41 -4.32 5.69 8.36
CA MET A 41 -3.48 5.32 7.22
C MET A 41 -3.84 6.08 5.95
N MET A 42 -5.13 6.34 5.68
CA MET A 42 -5.61 7.10 4.52
C MET A 42 -5.26 8.59 4.61
N ARG A 43 -5.29 9.17 5.81
CA ARG A 43 -4.75 10.52 6.04
C ARG A 43 -3.24 10.57 5.74
N GLY A 44 -2.56 9.48 6.11
CA GLY A 44 -1.14 9.29 5.93
C GLY A 44 -0.33 9.83 7.11
N SER A 45 0.92 9.38 7.17
CA SER A 45 1.85 9.64 8.26
C SER A 45 3.23 9.98 7.72
N SER A 46 3.92 10.90 8.39
CA SER A 46 5.34 11.16 8.14
C SER A 46 6.17 10.28 9.06
N MET A 47 7.08 9.49 8.50
CA MET A 47 7.88 8.52 9.25
C MET A 47 9.28 8.39 8.66
N VAL A 48 10.22 7.89 9.46
CA VAL A 48 11.60 7.69 9.01
C VAL A 48 11.73 6.31 8.39
N LYS A 49 12.07 6.28 7.10
CA LYS A 49 12.49 5.07 6.41
C LYS A 49 13.95 4.78 6.70
N VAL A 50 14.22 3.62 7.28
CA VAL A 50 15.57 3.17 7.63
C VAL A 50 16.07 2.19 6.59
N ARG A 51 17.32 2.34 6.16
CA ARG A 51 18.00 1.34 5.30
C ARG A 51 19.36 0.94 5.87
N SER A 52 20.00 1.83 6.60
CA SER A 52 21.25 1.62 7.33
C SER A 52 21.36 2.69 8.41
N SER A 53 22.38 2.60 9.26
CA SER A 53 22.67 3.65 10.25
C SER A 53 22.91 5.02 9.61
N SER A 54 23.57 5.06 8.45
CA SER A 54 23.84 6.28 7.68
C SER A 54 22.72 6.68 6.70
N TRP A 55 21.73 5.81 6.47
CA TRP A 55 20.62 6.08 5.56
C TRP A 55 19.30 5.97 6.32
N GLN A 56 18.84 7.13 6.73
CA GLN A 56 17.56 7.36 7.39
C GLN A 56 16.94 8.57 6.71
N LYS A 57 15.71 8.42 6.19
CA LYS A 57 15.06 9.48 5.44
C LYS A 57 13.59 9.61 5.82
N SER A 58 13.18 10.83 6.17
CA SER A 58 11.78 11.16 6.35
C SER A 58 11.00 10.94 5.05
N ARG A 59 9.87 10.25 5.15
CA ARG A 59 8.98 9.88 4.04
C ARG A 59 7.54 9.94 4.50
N SER A 60 6.67 10.39 3.61
CA SER A 60 5.23 10.22 3.76
C SER A 60 4.82 8.81 3.34
N LEU A 61 3.98 8.16 4.16
CA LEU A 61 3.33 6.88 3.87
C LEU A 61 1.82 7.08 3.95
N ARG A 62 1.05 6.53 3.00
CA ARG A 62 -0.41 6.70 2.93
C ARG A 62 -1.08 5.49 2.29
N LEU A 63 -2.21 5.06 2.83
CA LEU A 63 -3.14 4.16 2.16
C LEU A 63 -3.98 4.94 1.14
N LEU A 64 -4.00 4.50 -0.11
CA LEU A 64 -4.73 5.17 -1.18
C LEU A 64 -6.25 4.94 -1.04
N GLU A 65 -7.00 5.71 -1.82
CA GLU A 65 -8.46 5.67 -1.84
C GLU A 65 -9.04 4.32 -2.22
N ASP A 66 -8.24 3.42 -2.82
CA ASP A 66 -8.63 2.04 -3.12
C ASP A 66 -8.67 1.12 -1.88
N GLY A 67 -8.22 1.62 -0.72
CA GLY A 67 -8.22 0.93 0.56
C GLY A 67 -7.23 -0.24 0.63
N LEU A 68 -6.46 -0.51 -0.42
CA LEU A 68 -5.64 -1.71 -0.54
C LEU A 68 -4.26 -1.47 -1.16
N THR A 69 -3.97 -0.27 -1.67
CA THR A 69 -2.66 0.14 -2.15
C THR A 69 -2.05 1.15 -1.19
N VAL A 70 -0.84 0.88 -0.73
CA VAL A 70 -0.07 1.81 0.10
C VAL A 70 0.94 2.53 -0.78
N TRP A 71 0.93 3.86 -0.72
CA TRP A 71 1.94 4.72 -1.30
C TRP A 71 2.98 5.14 -0.25
N CYS A 72 4.25 5.04 -0.64
CA CYS A 72 5.43 5.44 0.09
C CYS A 72 6.20 6.45 -0.76
N GLU A 73 6.42 7.63 -0.20
CA GLU A 73 7.21 8.66 -0.82
C GLU A 73 8.62 8.14 -1.20
N SER A 74 9.09 8.54 -2.37
CA SER A 74 10.43 8.21 -2.86
C SER A 74 10.95 9.38 -3.69
N THR A 75 12.17 9.80 -3.40
CA THR A 75 12.88 10.83 -4.17
C THR A 75 13.56 10.25 -5.42
N LYS A 76 13.37 8.97 -5.72
CA LYS A 76 13.98 8.34 -6.91
C LYS A 76 13.26 8.79 -8.18
N SER A 77 14.00 9.35 -9.11
CA SER A 77 13.51 9.78 -10.42
C SER A 77 13.42 8.64 -11.45
N SER A 78 14.13 7.52 -11.23
CA SER A 78 14.16 6.39 -12.16
C SER A 78 12.78 5.71 -12.28
N ARG A 79 12.49 5.15 -13.47
CA ARG A 79 11.23 4.41 -13.72
C ARG A 79 10.98 3.31 -12.68
N LYS A 80 12.00 2.50 -12.40
CA LYS A 80 11.97 1.45 -11.36
C LYS A 80 11.77 2.02 -9.95
N GLY A 81 12.29 3.23 -9.69
CA GLY A 81 12.12 3.91 -8.40
C GLY A 81 10.70 4.43 -8.19
N LYS A 82 10.06 4.95 -9.25
CA LYS A 82 8.67 5.40 -9.24
C LYS A 82 7.70 4.23 -9.13
N SER A 83 7.94 3.12 -9.84
CA SER A 83 7.08 1.93 -9.74
C SER A 83 7.11 1.26 -8.37
N GLN A 84 8.14 1.51 -7.56
CA GLN A 84 8.23 1.01 -6.17
C GLN A 84 7.73 2.01 -5.13
N GLN A 85 7.16 3.14 -5.55
CA GLN A 85 6.49 4.07 -4.61
C GLN A 85 5.24 3.45 -4.01
N THR A 86 4.54 2.59 -4.75
CA THR A 86 3.36 1.89 -4.23
C THR A 86 3.66 0.42 -3.94
N PHE A 87 2.82 -0.19 -3.11
CA PHE A 87 2.68 -1.64 -2.97
C PHE A 87 1.24 -1.98 -2.63
N ALA A 88 0.74 -3.10 -3.16
CA ALA A 88 -0.55 -3.65 -2.77
C ALA A 88 -0.43 -4.41 -1.44
N VAL A 89 -1.52 -4.44 -0.67
CA VAL A 89 -1.60 -5.25 0.56
C VAL A 89 -1.37 -6.74 0.28
N THR A 90 -1.73 -7.22 -0.91
CA THR A 90 -1.47 -8.60 -1.38
C THR A 90 0.03 -8.92 -1.47
N GLU A 91 0.89 -7.92 -1.71
CA GLU A 91 2.35 -8.09 -1.73
C GLU A 91 2.95 -8.25 -0.33
N VAL A 92 2.20 -7.94 0.74
CA VAL A 92 2.69 -8.02 2.12
C VAL A 92 2.63 -9.47 2.60
N ASP A 93 3.78 -9.98 3.04
CA ASP A 93 3.87 -11.28 3.71
C ASP A 93 3.49 -11.14 5.19
N CYS A 94 4.25 -10.33 5.93
CA CYS A 94 4.02 -10.08 7.34
C CYS A 94 4.47 -8.68 7.78
N VAL A 95 4.00 -8.27 8.96
CA VAL A 95 4.40 -7.02 9.62
C VAL A 95 5.05 -7.37 10.95
N ARG A 96 6.32 -6.98 11.09
CA ARG A 96 7.15 -7.24 12.28
C ARG A 96 7.21 -5.99 13.13
N GLU A 97 6.88 -6.09 14.41
CA GLU A 97 6.95 -4.97 15.35
C GLU A 97 8.33 -4.89 15.99
N GLY A 98 8.74 -3.67 16.33
CA GLY A 98 10.03 -3.42 16.98
C GLY A 98 11.22 -3.42 16.02
N CYS A 99 12.42 -3.45 16.62
CA CYS A 99 13.69 -3.40 15.91
C CYS A 99 14.16 -4.78 15.44
N GLN A 100 13.29 -5.53 14.74
CA GLN A 100 13.57 -6.93 14.38
C GLN A 100 14.39 -7.09 13.09
N SER A 101 14.38 -6.11 12.19
CA SER A 101 15.20 -6.17 10.98
C SER A 101 16.65 -5.80 11.25
N ASP A 102 17.58 -6.26 10.40
CA ASP A 102 19.01 -5.95 10.56
C ASP A 102 19.30 -4.44 10.54
N ALA A 103 18.53 -3.67 9.76
CA ALA A 103 18.70 -2.22 9.68
C ALA A 103 18.27 -1.53 10.97
N LEU A 104 17.12 -1.92 11.54
CA LEU A 104 16.61 -1.34 12.79
C LEU A 104 17.37 -1.84 14.01
N ARG A 105 17.79 -3.11 14.04
CA ARG A 105 18.56 -3.70 15.14
C ARG A 105 19.90 -3.00 15.35
N ARG A 106 20.53 -2.50 14.27
CA ARG A 106 21.74 -1.67 14.36
C ARG A 106 21.52 -0.32 15.03
N LEU A 107 20.26 0.10 15.23
CA LEU A 107 19.86 1.36 15.84
C LEU A 107 19.07 1.20 17.16
N SER A 108 18.79 -0.03 17.61
CA SER A 108 17.85 -0.30 18.72
C SER A 108 18.26 0.32 20.06
N GLY A 109 19.55 0.57 20.30
CA GLY A 109 20.02 1.26 21.50
C GLY A 109 19.80 2.79 21.49
N SER A 110 19.42 3.35 20.34
CA SER A 110 19.21 4.79 20.13
C SER A 110 17.77 5.15 19.79
N MET A 111 16.89 4.15 19.65
CA MET A 111 15.54 4.32 19.14
C MET A 111 14.54 3.58 20.03
N PRO A 112 13.37 4.18 20.31
CA PRO A 112 12.30 3.51 21.03
C PRO A 112 11.71 2.38 20.16
N GLU A 113 11.87 1.13 20.61
CA GLU A 113 11.47 -0.05 19.83
C GLU A 113 9.98 -0.04 19.46
N ASN A 114 9.13 0.43 20.36
CA ASN A 114 7.68 0.51 20.15
C ASN A 114 7.25 1.53 19.07
N GLN A 115 8.17 2.34 18.54
CA GLN A 115 7.93 3.23 17.41
C GLN A 115 8.36 2.62 16.07
N CYS A 116 8.93 1.41 16.09
CA CYS A 116 9.53 0.79 14.93
C CYS A 116 8.72 -0.40 14.44
N PHE A 117 8.68 -0.60 13.13
CA PHE A 117 8.17 -1.81 12.52
C PHE A 117 8.76 -2.03 11.12
N SER A 118 8.63 -3.26 10.62
CA SER A 118 9.03 -3.64 9.28
C SER A 118 7.87 -4.27 8.52
N VAL A 119 7.65 -3.81 7.28
CA VAL A 119 6.77 -4.49 6.32
C VAL A 119 7.62 -5.43 5.48
N VAL A 120 7.35 -6.73 5.58
CA VAL A 120 8.01 -7.78 4.79
C VAL A 120 7.15 -8.09 3.59
N PHE A 121 7.76 -8.08 2.41
CA PHE A 121 7.07 -8.37 1.15
C PHE A 121 7.27 -9.82 0.72
N ARG A 122 6.32 -10.35 -0.05
CA ARG A 122 6.48 -11.59 -0.80
C ARG A 122 7.42 -11.36 -2.00
N GLY A 123 8.16 -12.39 -2.39
CA GLY A 123 9.09 -12.34 -3.52
C GLY A 123 10.33 -11.48 -3.25
N ASP A 124 10.88 -10.87 -4.31
CA ASP A 124 12.22 -10.24 -4.27
C ASP A 124 12.23 -8.77 -3.81
N ARG A 125 11.07 -8.24 -3.42
CA ARG A 125 10.97 -6.85 -2.96
C ARG A 125 11.57 -6.73 -1.57
N LYS A 126 12.59 -5.88 -1.44
CA LYS A 126 13.22 -5.59 -0.14
C LYS A 126 12.20 -5.05 0.85
N SER A 127 12.23 -5.57 2.08
CA SER A 127 11.43 -5.08 3.21
C SER A 127 11.55 -3.56 3.41
N LEU A 128 10.51 -3.01 4.02
CA LEU A 128 10.40 -1.60 4.37
C LEU A 128 10.50 -1.45 5.88
N ASP A 129 11.62 -0.88 6.34
CA ASP A 129 11.87 -0.60 7.75
C ASP A 129 11.50 0.85 8.07
N LEU A 130 10.69 1.05 9.12
CA LEU A 130 10.05 2.31 9.44
C LEU A 130 10.17 2.61 10.93
N MET A 131 10.35 3.89 11.25
CA MET A 131 10.20 4.44 12.59
C MET A 131 9.19 5.59 12.53
N CYS A 132 8.11 5.47 13.29
CA CYS A 132 7.10 6.50 13.43
C CYS A 132 7.49 7.57 14.47
N PRO A 133 6.89 8.76 14.42
CA PRO A 133 7.04 9.80 15.44
C PRO A 133 6.58 9.39 16.84
N THR A 134 5.60 8.49 16.92
CA THR A 134 5.02 8.02 18.19
C THR A 134 4.73 6.52 18.14
N ALA A 135 4.67 5.90 19.33
CA ALA A 135 4.35 4.48 19.47
C ALA A 135 2.90 4.19 19.03
N GLU A 136 1.98 5.11 19.33
CA GLU A 136 0.59 5.01 18.92
C GLU A 136 0.46 4.98 17.40
N GLU A 137 1.19 5.85 16.70
CA GLU A 137 1.18 5.89 15.24
C GLU A 137 1.77 4.62 14.62
N ALA A 138 2.87 4.09 15.18
CA ALA A 138 3.40 2.78 14.78
C ALA A 138 2.37 1.67 14.95
N GLN A 139 1.69 1.63 16.10
CA GLN A 139 0.66 0.63 16.39
C GLN A 139 -0.53 0.73 15.44
N ARG A 140 -1.02 1.94 15.13
CA ARG A 140 -2.08 2.12 14.13
C ARG A 140 -1.70 1.56 12.76
N TRP A 141 -0.48 1.83 12.29
CA TRP A 141 0.00 1.28 11.01
C TRP A 141 0.11 -0.25 11.04
N VAL A 142 0.62 -0.82 12.13
CA VAL A 142 0.75 -2.27 12.29
C VAL A 142 -0.62 -2.94 12.29
N ARG A 143 -1.56 -2.46 13.11
CA ARG A 143 -2.92 -3.00 13.20
C ARG A 143 -3.67 -2.86 11.88
N GLY A 144 -3.61 -1.68 11.25
CA GLY A 144 -4.28 -1.43 9.98
C GLY A 144 -3.73 -2.31 8.84
N LEU A 145 -2.40 -2.47 8.72
CA LEU A 145 -1.82 -3.37 7.71
C LEU A 145 -2.20 -4.84 7.95
N ARG A 146 -2.22 -5.30 9.20
CA ARG A 146 -2.67 -6.67 9.54
C ARG A 146 -4.15 -6.85 9.21
N PHE A 147 -5.00 -5.91 9.62
CA PHE A 147 -6.42 -5.91 9.31
C PHE A 147 -6.68 -5.99 7.80
N LEU A 148 -6.05 -5.14 7.00
CA LEU A 148 -6.21 -5.17 5.54
C LEU A 148 -5.78 -6.51 4.96
N LYS A 149 -4.67 -7.07 5.46
CA LYS A 149 -4.17 -8.36 5.00
C LYS A 149 -5.15 -9.49 5.29
N ASP A 150 -5.74 -9.51 6.47
CA ASP A 150 -6.74 -10.50 6.86
C ASP A 150 -8.03 -10.35 6.05
N ARG A 151 -8.47 -9.10 5.78
CA ARG A 151 -9.60 -8.81 4.89
C ARG A 151 -9.34 -9.34 3.48
N VAL A 152 -8.19 -9.01 2.90
CA VAL A 152 -7.81 -9.51 1.58
C VAL A 152 -7.69 -11.04 1.56
N ALA A 153 -7.16 -11.66 2.62
CA ALA A 153 -7.07 -13.11 2.71
C ALA A 153 -8.47 -13.76 2.67
N SER A 154 -9.46 -13.15 3.34
CA SER A 154 -10.85 -13.62 3.37
C SER A 154 -11.62 -13.42 2.05
N MET A 155 -11.11 -12.63 1.11
CA MET A 155 -11.73 -12.45 -0.21
C MET A 155 -11.64 -13.75 -1.03
N SER A 156 -12.70 -14.02 -1.81
CA SER A 156 -12.71 -15.11 -2.77
C SER A 156 -11.66 -14.90 -3.87
N GLN A 157 -11.21 -15.98 -4.51
CA GLN A 157 -10.25 -15.87 -5.64
C GLN A 157 -10.79 -15.01 -6.79
N LYS A 158 -12.10 -15.04 -7.04
CA LYS A 158 -12.76 -14.21 -8.05
C LYS A 158 -12.63 -12.73 -7.73
N GLU A 159 -12.93 -12.34 -6.48
CA GLU A 159 -12.81 -10.94 -6.06
C GLU A 159 -11.35 -10.46 -6.07
N LYS A 160 -10.40 -11.34 -5.72
CA LYS A 160 -8.97 -11.05 -5.86
C LYS A 160 -8.57 -10.83 -7.32
N LEU A 161 -9.12 -11.60 -8.26
CA LEU A 161 -8.84 -11.48 -9.69
C LEU A 161 -9.48 -10.23 -10.30
N ASP A 162 -10.72 -9.93 -9.94
CA ASP A 162 -11.44 -8.72 -10.40
C ASP A 162 -10.74 -7.44 -9.91
N GLN A 163 -10.17 -7.47 -8.69
CA GLN A 163 -9.44 -6.34 -8.12
C GLN A 163 -7.96 -6.26 -8.58
N TYR A 164 -7.33 -7.41 -8.85
CA TYR A 164 -5.91 -7.51 -9.21
C TYR A 164 -5.67 -8.44 -10.40
N PRO A 165 -6.11 -8.08 -11.62
CA PRO A 165 -6.01 -8.95 -12.79
C PRO A 165 -4.56 -9.31 -13.17
N SER A 166 -3.57 -8.52 -12.74
CA SER A 166 -2.15 -8.70 -13.09
C SER A 166 -1.32 -9.50 -12.07
N VAL A 167 -1.84 -9.77 -10.86
CA VAL A 167 -1.05 -10.35 -9.75
C VAL A 167 -1.18 -11.88 -9.69
N MET A 168 -2.25 -12.45 -10.24
CA MET A 168 -2.53 -13.90 -10.14
C MET A 168 -2.02 -14.73 -11.32
N HIS A 169 -1.37 -14.14 -12.32
CA HIS A 169 -0.85 -14.90 -13.48
C HIS A 169 0.39 -15.76 -13.19
N PHE A 170 0.91 -15.75 -11.96
CA PHE A 170 2.11 -16.50 -11.57
C PHE A 170 1.86 -17.66 -10.57
N GLN A 171 0.63 -18.15 -10.41
CA GLN A 171 0.36 -19.31 -9.54
C GLN A 171 0.17 -20.65 -10.25
N HIS A 172 0.52 -20.78 -11.53
CA HIS A 172 0.66 -22.10 -12.16
C HIS A 172 1.94 -22.17 -13.00
N ALA A 173 3.02 -22.60 -12.37
CA ALA A 173 4.12 -23.34 -12.99
C ALA A 173 4.79 -24.19 -11.91
#